data_AF-X1DN41-F1
#
_entry.id   AF-X1DN41-F1
#
_cell.length_a   1.000
_cell.length_b   1.000
_cell.length_c   1.000
_cell.angle_alpha   90.00
_cell.angle_beta   90.00
_cell.angle_gamma   90.00
#
_symmetry.space_group_name_H-M   'P 1'
#
loop_
_entity.id
_entity.type
_entity.pdbx_description
1 polymer ?
#
loop_
_entity_poly.entity_id
_entity_poly.type
_entity_poly.pdbx_seq_one_letter_code
_entity_poly.pdbx_strand_id
1 'polypeptide(L)'
;AASKNIHALRDATRGGLASILFELARASKTNINIYEDKIFVKREVLGICEFLGLDPLYIANEGKMVAFVDRRDADKILQSMKKNKYGKDSQIIGEVTEKGKGLVILNTKLGTKRVLDLHYSEQLPRIC
;
A
#
# COMPACT_ATOMS: atom_id res chain seq x y z
N ALA A 1 -19.03 13.13 -5.70
CA ALA A 1 -18.14 12.04 -5.22
C ALA A 1 -17.83 11.09 -6.39
N ALA A 2 -16.61 10.57 -6.49
CA ALA A 2 -16.19 9.70 -7.59
C ALA A 2 -16.95 8.34 -7.61
N SER A 3 -17.27 7.80 -6.44
CA SER A 3 -18.07 6.59 -6.25
C SER A 3 -18.69 6.59 -4.84
N LYS A 4 -19.70 5.73 -4.62
CA LYS A 4 -20.23 5.37 -3.31
C LYS A 4 -19.67 4.02 -2.78
N ASN A 5 -18.90 3.30 -3.60
CA ASN A 5 -18.40 1.96 -3.33
C ASN A 5 -16.94 1.99 -2.85
N ILE A 6 -16.70 2.81 -1.83
CA ILE A 6 -15.42 2.87 -1.10
C ILE A 6 -15.63 2.09 0.20
N HIS A 7 -14.86 1.04 0.42
CA HIS A 7 -14.99 0.18 1.59
C HIS A 7 -14.14 0.69 2.77
N ALA A 8 -12.93 1.20 2.48
CA ALA A 8 -12.05 1.77 3.51
C ALA A 8 -11.07 2.78 2.91
N LEU A 9 -10.67 3.74 3.75
CA LEU A 9 -9.56 4.68 3.51
C LEU A 9 -8.66 4.68 4.73
N ARG A 10 -7.34 4.65 4.52
CA ARG A 10 -6.32 4.74 5.58
C ARG A 10 -5.15 5.60 5.14
N ASP A 11 -4.62 6.41 6.03
CA ASP A 11 -3.41 7.20 5.86
C ASP A 11 -2.16 6.38 6.19
N ALA A 12 -1.14 6.41 5.32
CA ALA A 12 0.05 5.56 5.40
C ALA A 12 1.15 6.15 6.30
N THR A 13 0.79 6.59 7.49
CA THR A 13 1.68 7.17 8.52
C THR A 13 2.54 6.08 9.16
N ARG A 14 2.50 5.87 10.48
CA ARG A 14 3.42 4.96 11.19
C ARG A 14 3.31 3.52 10.66
N GLY A 15 4.45 2.92 10.33
CA GLY A 15 4.53 1.57 9.75
C GLY A 15 4.26 1.48 8.25
N GLY A 16 3.92 2.60 7.61
CA GLY A 16 3.84 2.72 6.15
C GLY A 16 2.70 1.92 5.52
N LEU A 17 2.88 1.61 4.23
CA LEU A 17 1.90 0.87 3.43
C LEU A 17 1.71 -0.56 3.95
N ALA A 18 2.78 -1.24 4.34
CA ALA A 18 2.73 -2.63 4.76
C ALA A 18 1.87 -2.83 6.01
N SER A 19 1.97 -1.95 7.02
CA SER A 19 1.14 -2.04 8.22
C SER A 19 -0.35 -1.88 7.92
N ILE A 20 -0.73 -0.92 7.08
CA ILE A 20 -2.15 -0.75 6.67
C ILE A 20 -2.68 -2.03 6.04
N LEU A 21 -1.94 -2.57 5.06
CA LEU A 21 -2.38 -3.75 4.33
C LEU A 21 -2.52 -4.93 5.28
N PHE A 22 -1.55 -5.12 6.17
CA PHE A 22 -1.58 -6.19 7.16
C PHE A 22 -2.77 -6.07 8.11
N GLU A 23 -2.98 -4.90 8.71
CA GLU A 23 -4.08 -4.64 9.62
C GLU A 23 -5.44 -4.87 8.96
N LEU A 24 -5.61 -4.38 7.73
CA LEU A 24 -6.87 -4.54 7.00
C LEU A 24 -7.10 -5.97 6.55
N ALA A 25 -6.07 -6.70 6.10
CA ALA A 25 -6.16 -8.11 5.76
C ALA A 25 -6.63 -8.93 6.98
N ARG A 26 -6.02 -8.69 8.15
CA ARG A 26 -6.39 -9.35 9.41
C ARG A 26 -7.79 -8.99 9.89
N ALA A 27 -8.13 -7.70 9.94
CA ALA A 27 -9.43 -7.24 10.42
C ALA A 27 -10.57 -7.76 9.54
N SER A 28 -10.36 -7.81 8.22
CA SER A 28 -11.36 -8.30 7.27
C SER A 28 -11.37 -9.82 7.07
N LYS A 29 -10.36 -10.55 7.61
CA LYS A 29 -10.15 -11.99 7.37
C LYS A 29 -10.06 -12.33 5.88
N THR A 30 -9.34 -11.50 5.13
CA THR A 30 -9.10 -11.67 3.69
C THR A 30 -7.61 -11.63 3.40
N ASN A 31 -7.18 -12.22 2.30
CA ASN A 31 -5.81 -12.08 1.82
C ASN A 31 -5.71 -10.91 0.84
N ILE A 32 -4.53 -10.30 0.73
CA ILE A 32 -4.26 -9.20 -0.20
C ILE A 32 -3.05 -9.57 -1.05
N ASN A 33 -3.20 -9.45 -2.37
CA ASN A 33 -2.08 -9.53 -3.31
C ASN A 33 -1.70 -8.13 -3.76
N ILE A 34 -0.43 -7.76 -3.64
CA ILE A 34 0.13 -6.53 -4.21
C ILE A 34 1.27 -6.86 -5.17
N TYR A 35 1.59 -5.92 -6.05
CA TYR A 35 2.59 -6.08 -7.09
C TYR A 35 3.64 -4.99 -6.98
N GLU A 36 4.90 -5.40 -6.80
CA GLU A 36 6.03 -4.50 -6.54
C GLU A 36 6.26 -3.49 -7.68
N ASP A 37 6.01 -3.90 -8.93
CA ASP A 37 6.12 -3.05 -10.12
C ASP A 37 5.03 -1.96 -10.22
N LYS A 38 3.90 -2.14 -9.51
CA LYS A 38 2.80 -1.18 -9.45
C LYS A 38 2.89 -0.21 -8.27
N ILE A 39 3.84 -0.42 -7.36
CA ILE A 39 4.04 0.48 -6.22
C ILE A 39 4.95 1.63 -6.66
N PHE A 40 4.38 2.83 -6.74
CA PHE A 40 5.15 4.01 -7.12
C PHE A 40 6.05 4.46 -5.95
N VAL A 41 7.36 4.35 -6.16
CA VAL A 41 8.40 4.89 -5.28
C VAL A 41 9.29 5.79 -6.12
N LYS A 42 9.58 7.00 -5.64
CA LYS A 42 10.51 7.91 -6.34
C LYS A 42 11.91 7.31 -6.36
N ARG A 43 12.66 7.53 -7.44
CA ARG A 43 14.02 6.99 -7.60
C ARG A 43 14.96 7.41 -6.47
N GLU A 44 14.87 8.66 -6.03
CA GLU A 44 15.68 9.20 -4.95
C GLU A 44 15.35 8.52 -3.62
N VAL A 45 14.06 8.26 -3.36
CA VAL A 45 13.61 7.54 -2.16
C VAL A 45 14.10 6.10 -2.19
N LEU A 46 13.97 5.43 -3.33
CA LEU A 46 14.46 4.05 -3.49
C LEU A 46 15.97 3.97 -3.25
N GLY A 47 16.76 4.88 -3.84
CA GLY A 47 18.21 4.91 -3.62
C GLY A 47 18.62 5.14 -2.17
N ILE A 48 17.91 6.00 -1.44
CA ILE A 48 18.14 6.20 0.00
C ILE A 48 17.76 4.94 0.80
N CYS A 49 16.63 4.32 0.48
CA CYS A 49 16.19 3.09 1.15
C CYS A 49 17.20 1.96 0.97
N GLU A 50 17.66 1.74 -0.27
CA GLU A 50 18.69 0.74 -0.59
C GLU A 50 20.00 1.02 0.15
N PHE A 51 20.45 2.28 0.16
CA PHE A 51 21.68 2.67 0.86
C PHE A 51 21.62 2.45 2.37
N LEU A 52 20.46 2.73 2.99
CA LEU A 52 20.25 2.61 4.43
C LEU A 52 19.77 1.22 4.87
N GLY A 53 19.51 0.29 3.93
CA GLY A 53 18.93 -1.02 4.23
C GLY A 53 17.49 -0.95 4.72
N LEU A 54 16.75 0.08 4.31
CA LEU A 54 15.34 0.29 4.65
C LEU A 54 14.43 -0.28 3.56
N ASP A 55 13.22 -0.67 3.95
CA ASP A 55 12.19 -1.11 3.00
C ASP A 55 11.14 0.01 2.87
N PRO A 56 10.93 0.59 1.68
CA PRO A 56 10.04 1.73 1.49
C PRO A 56 8.58 1.42 1.85
N LEU A 57 8.17 0.15 1.89
CA LEU A 57 6.81 -0.24 2.27
C LEU A 57 6.54 -0.01 3.76
N TYR A 58 7.58 0.10 4.58
CA TYR A 58 7.49 0.24 6.04
C TYR A 58 7.81 1.66 6.54
N ILE A 59 8.14 2.58 5.64
CA ILE A 59 8.43 3.98 5.97
C ILE A 59 7.13 4.78 6.03
N ALA A 60 7.04 5.68 7.02
CA ALA A 60 5.88 6.54 7.20
C ALA A 60 5.71 7.58 6.09
N ASN A 61 4.45 7.89 5.77
CA ASN A 61 4.05 8.87 4.76
C ASN A 61 3.10 9.92 5.35
N GLU A 62 3.46 11.20 5.24
CA GLU A 62 2.66 12.34 5.76
C GLU A 62 1.85 13.05 4.66
N GLY A 63 1.10 12.27 3.88
CA GLY A 63 0.31 12.82 2.76
C GLY A 63 -0.11 11.80 1.71
N LYS A 64 -0.20 10.52 2.10
CA LYS A 64 -0.60 9.42 1.23
C LYS A 64 -1.71 8.64 1.91
N MET A 65 -2.64 8.14 1.10
CA MET A 65 -3.72 7.27 1.54
C MET A 65 -3.78 6.00 0.70
N VAL A 66 -4.27 4.94 1.32
CA VAL A 66 -4.62 3.67 0.69
C VAL A 66 -6.14 3.58 0.66
N ALA A 67 -6.69 3.25 -0.51
CA ALA A 67 -8.13 3.13 -0.73
C ALA A 67 -8.50 1.70 -1.11
N PHE A 68 -9.46 1.12 -0.40
CA PHE A 68 -10.06 -0.16 -0.72
C PHE A 68 -11.44 0.09 -1.30
N VAL A 69 -11.65 -0.36 -2.54
CA VAL A 69 -12.80 0.02 -3.34
C VAL A 69 -13.36 -1.19 -4.07
N ASP A 70 -14.62 -1.11 -4.49
CA ASP A 70 -15.19 -2.13 -5.37
C ASP A 70 -14.44 -2.17 -6.71
N ARG A 71 -14.14 -3.39 -7.19
CA ARG A 71 -13.40 -3.62 -8.44
C ARG A 71 -14.01 -2.89 -9.64
N ARG A 72 -15.34 -2.75 -9.69
CA ARG A 72 -16.06 -2.10 -10.79
C ARG A 72 -15.80 -0.59 -10.85
N ASP A 73 -15.44 0.02 -9.73
CA ASP A 73 -15.20 1.46 -9.63
C ASP A 73 -13.72 1.84 -9.51
N ALA A 74 -12.81 0.85 -9.45
CA ALA A 74 -11.38 1.07 -9.21
C ALA A 74 -10.77 2.08 -10.20
N ASP A 75 -10.99 1.88 -11.50
CA ASP A 75 -10.45 2.78 -12.54
C ASP A 75 -11.06 4.17 -12.46
N LYS A 76 -12.37 4.27 -12.24
CA LYS A 76 -13.07 5.56 -12.10
C LYS A 76 -12.53 6.37 -10.93
N ILE A 77 -12.33 5.71 -9.78
CA ILE A 77 -11.77 6.34 -8.57
C ILE A 77 -10.33 6.76 -8.82
N LEU A 78 -9.51 5.88 -9.43
CA LEU A 78 -8.13 6.18 -9.79
C LEU A 78 -8.03 7.43 -10.68
N GLN A 79 -8.86 7.52 -11.73
CA GLN A 79 -8.89 8.70 -12.60
C GLN A 79 -9.29 9.96 -11.84
N SER A 80 -10.20 9.86 -10.87
CA SER A 80 -10.55 10.99 -10.01
C SER A 80 -9.40 11.42 -9.09
N MET A 81 -8.64 10.47 -8.54
CA MET A 81 -7.48 10.76 -7.68
C MET A 81 -6.37 11.46 -8.47
N LYS A 82 -6.10 11.01 -9.70
CA LYS A 82 -5.07 11.59 -10.58
C LYS A 82 -5.34 13.02 -11.01
N LYS A 83 -6.60 13.49 -10.96
CA LYS A 83 -6.95 14.90 -11.20
C LYS A 83 -6.51 15.84 -10.07
N ASN A 84 -6.23 15.32 -8.87
CA ASN A 84 -5.73 16.11 -7.76
C ASN A 84 -4.19 16.18 -7.81
N LYS A 85 -3.63 17.36 -7.53
CA LYS A 85 -2.16 17.57 -7.50
C LYS A 85 -1.42 16.59 -6.59
N TYR A 86 -2.03 16.14 -5.49
CA TYR A 86 -1.44 15.18 -4.54
C TYR A 86 -1.62 13.70 -4.96
N GLY A 87 -2.58 13.42 -5.85
CA GLY A 87 -2.94 12.08 -6.32
C GLY A 87 -2.47 11.76 -7.74
N LYS A 88 -1.70 12.64 -8.39
CA LYS A 88 -1.21 12.45 -9.77
C LYS A 88 -0.50 11.11 -10.00
N ASP A 89 0.21 10.63 -8.97
CA ASP A 89 1.01 9.39 -9.00
C ASP A 89 0.25 8.19 -8.41
N SER A 90 -1.06 8.31 -8.14
CA SER A 90 -1.86 7.20 -7.62
C SER A 90 -1.85 6.00 -8.57
N GLN A 91 -1.80 4.80 -8.01
CA GLN A 91 -1.81 3.53 -8.76
C GLN A 91 -2.72 2.51 -8.08
N ILE A 92 -3.29 1.60 -8.87
CA ILE A 92 -3.88 0.37 -8.35
C ILE A 92 -2.72 -0.61 -8.12
N ILE A 93 -2.40 -0.87 -6.86
CA ILE A 93 -1.21 -1.65 -6.48
C ILE A 93 -1.48 -3.14 -6.29
N GLY A 94 -2.75 -3.55 -6.28
CA GLY A 94 -3.13 -4.90 -5.87
C GLY A 94 -4.63 -5.10 -5.76
N GLU A 95 -5.01 -6.23 -5.19
CA GLU A 95 -6.40 -6.63 -4.98
C GLU A 95 -6.58 -7.43 -3.69
N VAL A 96 -7.77 -7.29 -3.10
CA VAL A 96 -8.24 -8.21 -2.05
C VAL A 96 -8.67 -9.50 -2.73
N THR A 97 -8.22 -10.62 -2.19
CA THR A 97 -8.46 -11.95 -2.73
C THR A 97 -9.42 -12.71 -1.81
N GLU A 98 -9.33 -14.03 -1.78
CA GLU A 98 -10.22 -14.90 -1.01
C GLU A 98 -10.18 -14.64 0.51
N LYS A 99 -11.24 -15.08 1.18
CA LYS A 99 -11.25 -15.15 2.64
C LYS A 99 -10.10 -16.03 3.10
N GLY A 100 -9.36 -15.58 4.09
CA GLY A 100 -8.10 -16.20 4.45
C GLY A 100 -7.60 -15.79 5.83
N LYS A 101 -6.34 -16.10 6.09
CA LYS A 101 -5.69 -15.88 7.38
C LYS A 101 -5.22 -14.44 7.59
N GLY A 102 -5.57 -13.51 6.69
CA GLY A 102 -5.10 -12.13 6.76
C GLY A 102 -3.69 -11.95 6.22
N LEU A 103 -3.32 -12.69 5.17
CA LEU A 103 -1.98 -12.62 4.59
C LEU A 103 -1.89 -11.50 3.56
N VAL A 104 -0.76 -10.80 3.55
CA VAL A 104 -0.41 -9.84 2.50
C VAL A 104 0.76 -10.42 1.70
N ILE A 105 0.57 -10.59 0.40
CA ILE A 105 1.54 -11.21 -0.50
C ILE A 105 2.02 -10.17 -1.50
N LEU A 106 3.30 -9.84 -1.43
CA LEU A 106 4.00 -9.03 -2.41
C LEU A 106 4.54 -9.94 -3.52
N ASN A 107 4.04 -9.73 -4.73
CA ASN A 107 4.59 -10.33 -5.94
C ASN A 107 5.75 -9.43 -6.42
N THR A 108 6.96 -9.98 -6.38
CA THR A 108 8.19 -9.23 -6.69
C THR A 108 8.38 -9.08 -8.19
N LYS A 109 9.22 -8.13 -8.59
CA LYS A 109 9.64 -7.94 -9.99
C LYS A 109 10.36 -9.16 -10.58
N LEU A 110 10.89 -10.03 -9.71
CA LEU A 110 11.58 -11.27 -10.09
C LEU A 110 10.63 -12.46 -10.24
N GLY A 111 9.32 -12.26 -10.09
CA GLY A 111 8.32 -13.33 -10.15
C GLY A 111 8.24 -14.18 -8.88
N THR A 112 8.91 -13.78 -7.80
CA THR A 112 8.81 -14.45 -6.50
C THR A 112 7.70 -13.85 -5.65
N LYS A 113 7.35 -14.53 -4.56
CA LYS A 113 6.34 -14.06 -3.61
C LYS A 113 6.97 -13.87 -2.24
N ARG A 114 6.72 -12.71 -1.62
CA ARG A 114 7.13 -12.37 -0.26
C ARG A 114 5.89 -12.12 0.58
N VAL A 115 5.76 -12.80 1.72
CA VAL A 115 4.71 -12.46 2.70
C VAL A 115 5.15 -11.23 3.46
N LEU A 116 4.30 -10.20 3.48
CA LEU A 116 4.51 -9.03 4.32
C LEU A 116 3.95 -9.28 5.72
N ASP A 117 4.75 -8.98 6.73
CA ASP A 117 4.41 -9.03 8.15
C ASP A 117 4.51 -7.63 8.76
N LEU A 118 3.98 -7.43 9.96
CA LEU A 118 4.31 -6.30 10.81
C LEU A 118 5.80 -6.33 11.17
N HIS A 119 6.49 -5.23 10.90
CA HIS A 119 7.82 -5.04 11.48
C HIS A 119 7.67 -4.71 12.96
N TYR A 120 8.35 -5.49 13.80
CA TYR A 120 8.29 -5.38 15.26
C TYR A 120 9.01 -4.13 15.82
N SER A 121 9.74 -3.39 14.99
CA SER A 121 10.43 -2.15 15.37
C SER A 121 10.23 -1.05 14.33
N GLU A 122 10.05 0.19 14.81
CA GLU A 122 10.18 1.35 13.94
C GLU A 122 11.61 1.44 13.42
N GLN A 123 11.76 1.47 12.09
CA GLN A 123 13.07 1.64 11.45
C GLN A 123 13.67 3.02 11.77
N LEU A 124 12.82 4.01 12.05
CA LEU A 124 13.20 5.41 12.23
C LEU A 124 12.49 5.98 13.47
N PRO A 125 13.18 6.10 14.62
CA PRO A 125 12.58 6.65 15.83
C PRO A 125 12.26 8.13 15.64
N ARG A 126 11.08 8.57 16.12
CA ARG A 126 10.58 9.95 16.04
C ARG A 126 10.41 10.47 14.60
N ILE A 127 9.93 9.62 13.70
CA ILE A 127 9.69 9.99 12.29
C ILE A 127 8.46 10.90 12.10
N CYS A 128 7.53 10.88 13.04
CA CYS A 128 6.29 11.67 13.06
C CYS A 128 5.92 12.04 14.49
#